data_AF-A0A969KGU0-F1
#
_entry.id   AF-A0A969KGU0-F1
#
_cell.length_a   1.000
_cell.length_b   1.000
_cell.length_c   1.000
_cell.angle_alpha   90.00
_cell.angle_beta   90.00
_cell.angle_gamma   90.00
#
_symmetry.space_group_name_H-M   'P 1'
#
loop_
_entity.id
_entity.type
_entity.pdbx_description
1 polymer ?
#
loop_
_entity_poly.entity_id
_entity_poly.type
_entity_poly.pdbx_seq_one_letter_code
_entity_poly.pdbx_strand_id
1 'polypeptide(L)'
;MKTELKVPSNIRFLAVAESWLLNVLKLELEDDDILRDQSNRLRLVLAEAYSNVVRHAHRGQPDLPILLRLELHQHHLILEIWDYGKGYDLKRYVAPKPEERKEGGYGWLIINRLMDNVDYYFCEDGRNCLKLETNLPICQS
;
A
#
# COMPACT_ATOMS: atom_id res chain seq x y z
N MET A 1 -2.52 -12.48 -12.76
CA MET A 1 -1.81 -13.16 -11.65
C MET A 1 -2.34 -12.69 -10.30
N LYS A 2 -2.29 -13.53 -9.26
CA LYS A 2 -2.64 -13.18 -7.87
C LYS A 2 -1.63 -13.79 -6.90
N THR A 3 -1.06 -13.00 -6.01
CA THR A 3 -0.06 -13.43 -5.02
C THR A 3 -0.27 -12.74 -3.68
N GLU A 4 0.28 -13.31 -2.62
CA GLU A 4 0.21 -12.73 -1.28
C GLU A 4 1.50 -12.94 -0.49
N LEU A 5 1.74 -12.02 0.44
CA LEU A 5 2.87 -12.03 1.36
C LEU A 5 2.38 -11.67 2.76
N LYS A 6 2.68 -12.52 3.73
CA LYS A 6 2.42 -12.26 5.15
C LYS A 6 3.72 -11.87 5.84
N VAL A 7 3.73 -10.73 6.51
CA VAL A 7 4.89 -10.21 7.25
C VAL A 7 4.50 -9.72 8.66
N PRO A 8 5.43 -9.72 9.63
CA PRO A 8 5.19 -9.13 10.93
C PRO A 8 4.96 -7.62 10.86
N SER A 9 4.17 -7.07 11.78
CA SER A 9 3.90 -5.63 11.87
C SER A 9 5.08 -4.83 12.44
N ASN A 10 6.20 -4.87 11.74
CA ASN A 10 7.42 -4.17 12.11
C ASN A 10 8.04 -3.50 10.88
N ILE A 11 8.47 -2.24 11.02
CA ILE A 11 9.01 -1.44 9.92
C ILE A 11 10.25 -2.06 9.28
N ARG A 12 11.00 -2.90 10.02
CA ARG A 12 12.16 -3.63 9.49
C ARG A 12 11.80 -4.58 8.34
N PHE A 13 10.54 -5.01 8.25
CA PHE A 13 10.06 -5.87 7.17
C PHE A 13 9.54 -5.09 5.96
N LEU A 14 9.55 -3.75 5.98
CA LEU A 14 9.17 -2.94 4.83
C LEU A 14 10.03 -3.26 3.61
N ALA A 15 11.34 -3.43 3.78
CA ALA A 15 12.23 -3.81 2.69
C ALA A 15 11.87 -5.18 2.08
N VAL A 16 11.34 -6.10 2.88
CA VAL A 16 10.87 -7.42 2.41
C VAL A 16 9.61 -7.25 1.57
N ALA A 17 8.67 -6.43 2.04
CA ALA A 17 7.44 -6.11 1.32
C ALA A 17 7.72 -5.40 -0.01
N GLU A 18 8.60 -4.40 -0.02
CA GLU A 18 9.03 -3.71 -1.25
C GLU A 18 9.72 -4.67 -2.23
N SER A 19 10.65 -5.50 -1.76
CA SER A 19 11.35 -6.46 -2.63
C SER A 19 10.37 -7.45 -3.26
N TRP A 20 9.39 -7.93 -2.49
CA TRP A 20 8.34 -8.79 -3.01
C TRP A 20 7.52 -8.09 -4.09
N LEU A 21 7.02 -6.87 -3.83
CA LEU A 21 6.26 -6.09 -4.80
C LEU A 21 7.04 -5.92 -6.11
N LEU A 22 8.30 -5.50 -6.02
CA LEU A 22 9.15 -5.27 -7.20
C LEU A 22 9.38 -6.55 -8.00
N ASN A 23 9.65 -7.68 -7.33
CA ASN A 23 9.85 -8.94 -8.01
C ASN A 23 8.59 -9.39 -8.74
N VAL A 24 7.41 -9.17 -8.14
CA VAL A 24 6.13 -9.49 -8.80
C VAL A 24 5.89 -8.57 -10.00
N LEU A 25 6.10 -7.26 -9.87
CA LEU A 25 5.96 -6.33 -11.00
C LEU A 25 6.89 -6.68 -12.15
N LYS A 26 8.14 -7.06 -11.86
CA LYS A 26 9.12 -7.46 -12.88
C LYS A 26 8.74 -8.75 -13.63
N LEU A 27 7.99 -9.65 -12.99
CA LEU A 27 7.52 -10.87 -13.64
C LEU A 27 6.36 -10.63 -14.61
N GLU A 28 5.60 -9.55 -14.40
CA GLU A 28 4.35 -9.30 -15.13
C GLU A 28 4.45 -8.13 -16.12
N LEU A 29 5.41 -7.21 -15.92
CA LEU A 29 5.66 -6.06 -16.80
C LEU A 29 6.91 -6.30 -17.64
N GLU A 30 6.74 -6.25 -18.95
CA GLU A 30 7.82 -6.50 -19.93
C GLU A 30 8.59 -5.22 -20.30
N ASP A 31 7.97 -4.04 -20.17
CA ASP A 31 8.57 -2.75 -20.52
C ASP A 31 9.38 -2.17 -19.35
N ASP A 32 10.68 -1.97 -19.57
CA ASP A 32 11.63 -1.52 -18.55
C ASP A 32 11.35 -0.10 -18.02
N ASP A 33 10.83 0.80 -18.86
CA ASP A 33 10.57 2.19 -18.46
C ASP A 33 9.25 2.29 -17.69
N ILE A 34 8.21 1.58 -18.14
CA ILE A 34 6.98 1.41 -17.37
C ILE A 34 7.30 0.74 -16.03
N LEU A 35 8.10 -0.33 -16.03
CA LEU A 35 8.49 -1.03 -14.81
C LEU A 35 9.16 -0.08 -13.83
N ARG A 36 10.10 0.76 -14.29
CA ARG A 36 10.83 1.72 -13.44
C ARG A 36 9.90 2.75 -12.79
N ASP A 37 9.05 3.39 -13.58
CA ASP A 37 8.16 4.45 -13.10
C ASP A 37 7.09 3.90 -12.16
N GLN A 38 6.47 2.77 -12.53
CA GLN A 38 5.45 2.11 -11.72
C GLN A 38 6.04 1.53 -10.43
N SER A 39 7.26 0.99 -10.48
CA SER A 39 7.98 0.49 -9.30
C SER A 39 8.16 1.58 -8.25
N ASN A 40 8.65 2.76 -8.63
CA ASN A 40 8.88 3.85 -7.67
C ASN A 40 7.57 4.35 -7.07
N ARG A 41 6.53 4.52 -7.92
CA ARG A 41 5.19 4.94 -7.48
C ARG A 41 4.60 3.95 -6.46
N LEU A 42 4.56 2.67 -6.82
CA LEU A 42 3.90 1.64 -6.02
C LEU A 42 4.69 1.30 -4.74
N ARG A 43 6.02 1.39 -4.76
CA ARG A 43 6.84 1.29 -3.53
C ARG A 43 6.51 2.39 -2.54
N LEU A 44 6.39 3.63 -2.99
CA LEU A 44 6.04 4.75 -2.10
C LEU A 44 4.65 4.54 -1.49
N VAL A 45 3.67 4.15 -2.32
CA VAL A 45 2.32 3.81 -1.85
C VAL A 45 2.36 2.69 -0.81
N LEU A 46 3.08 1.61 -1.08
CA LEU A 46 3.23 0.49 -0.15
C LEU A 46 3.92 0.94 1.15
N ALA A 47 4.98 1.74 1.08
CA ALA A 47 5.71 2.23 2.24
C ALA A 47 4.83 3.09 3.16
N GLU A 48 4.02 3.98 2.58
CA GLU A 48 3.06 4.79 3.35
C GLU A 48 1.95 3.93 3.97
N ALA A 49 1.35 3.04 3.18
CA ALA A 49 0.28 2.15 3.66
C ALA A 49 0.76 1.22 4.78
N TYR A 50 1.91 0.58 4.58
CA TYR A 50 2.53 -0.32 5.55
C TYR A 50 2.94 0.42 6.82
N SER A 51 3.57 1.59 6.69
CA SER A 51 3.94 2.42 7.83
C SER A 51 2.71 2.86 8.63
N ASN A 52 1.61 3.18 7.96
CA ASN A 52 0.36 3.52 8.63
C ASN A 52 -0.19 2.35 9.44
N VAL A 53 -0.16 1.14 8.91
CA VAL A 53 -0.57 -0.06 9.66
C VAL A 53 0.31 -0.25 10.90
N VAL A 54 1.64 -0.25 10.72
CA VAL A 54 2.59 -0.47 11.83
C VAL A 54 2.45 0.59 12.92
N ARG A 55 2.40 1.87 12.55
CA ARG A 55 2.40 2.99 13.50
C ARG A 55 1.03 3.26 14.11
N HIS A 56 -0.05 3.13 13.34
CA HIS A 56 -1.38 3.60 13.75
C HIS A 56 -2.37 2.47 14.02
N ALA A 57 -2.39 1.41 13.20
CA ALA A 57 -3.32 0.31 13.35
C ALA A 57 -2.88 -0.65 14.46
N HIS A 58 -1.63 -1.12 14.41
CA HIS A 58 -1.09 -2.08 15.37
C HIS A 58 -0.37 -1.45 16.56
N ARG A 59 0.03 -0.18 16.49
CA ARG A 59 0.55 0.65 17.61
C ARG A 59 1.60 -0.05 18.48
N GLY A 60 2.63 -0.61 17.86
CA GLY A 60 3.72 -1.28 18.59
C GLY A 60 3.43 -2.72 19.00
N GLN A 61 2.46 -3.39 18.35
CA GLN A 61 2.25 -4.83 18.45
C GLN A 61 2.90 -5.54 17.24
N PRO A 62 4.21 -5.85 17.28
CA PRO A 62 4.93 -6.40 16.13
C PRO A 62 4.52 -7.82 15.76
N ASP A 63 3.92 -8.56 16.70
CA ASP A 63 3.49 -9.95 16.51
C ASP A 63 2.20 -10.07 15.70
N LEU A 64 1.45 -8.97 15.54
CA LEU A 64 0.31 -8.94 14.64
C LEU A 64 0.80 -9.02 13.19
N PRO A 65 0.21 -9.89 12.35
CA PRO A 65 0.61 -9.99 10.97
C PRO A 65 -0.03 -8.90 10.12
N ILE A 66 0.69 -8.48 9.09
CA ILE A 66 0.18 -7.72 7.95
C ILE A 66 0.15 -8.68 6.76
N LEU A 67 -1.01 -8.79 6.11
CA LEU A 67 -1.14 -9.56 4.88
C LEU A 67 -1.22 -8.57 3.71
N LEU A 68 -0.24 -8.68 2.82
CA LEU A 68 -0.20 -7.97 1.55
C LEU A 68 -0.71 -8.91 0.47
N ARG A 69 -1.57 -8.42 -0.40
CA ARG A 69 -2.04 -9.17 -1.57
C ARG A 69 -1.96 -8.30 -2.80
N LEU A 70 -1.41 -8.85 -3.85
CA LEU A 70 -1.30 -8.20 -5.14
C LEU A 70 -2.01 -9.04 -6.18
N GLU A 71 -2.95 -8.41 -6.86
CA GLU A 71 -3.62 -8.95 -8.02
C GLU A 71 -3.35 -8.04 -9.21
N LEU A 72 -2.89 -8.64 -10.31
CA LEU A 72 -2.66 -7.93 -11.56
C LEU A 72 -3.40 -8.68 -12.66
N HIS A 73 -4.35 -8.00 -13.29
CA HIS A 73 -5.09 -8.53 -14.42
C HIS A 73 -4.95 -7.59 -15.60
N GLN A 74 -4.21 -8.04 -16.63
CA GLN A 74 -3.78 -7.20 -17.75
C GLN A 74 -3.00 -5.98 -17.23
N HIS A 75 -3.62 -4.81 -17.20
CA HIS A 75 -3.02 -3.57 -16.71
C HIS A 75 -3.71 -3.06 -15.43
N HIS A 76 -4.66 -3.79 -14.88
CA HIS A 76 -5.35 -3.39 -13.65
C HIS A 76 -4.68 -4.03 -12.44
N LEU A 77 -4.06 -3.19 -11.61
CA LEU A 77 -3.37 -3.59 -10.39
C LEU A 77 -4.24 -3.30 -9.18
N ILE A 78 -4.39 -4.31 -8.32
CA ILE A 78 -5.06 -4.22 -7.03
C ILE A 78 -4.06 -4.64 -5.95
N LEU A 79 -3.72 -3.70 -5.07
CA LEU A 79 -2.91 -3.94 -3.88
C LEU A 79 -3.81 -3.84 -2.65
N GLU A 80 -3.92 -4.94 -1.91
CA GLU A 80 -4.62 -4.99 -0.63
C GLU A 80 -3.63 -5.09 0.53
N ILE A 81 -3.87 -4.29 1.57
CA ILE A 81 -3.13 -4.34 2.82
C ILE A 81 -4.12 -4.65 3.94
N TRP A 82 -3.97 -5.82 4.53
CA TRP A 82 -4.84 -6.33 5.58
C TRP A 82 -4.18 -6.19 6.96
N ASP A 83 -4.93 -5.65 7.92
CA ASP A 83 -4.50 -5.40 9.29
C ASP A 83 -5.55 -5.83 10.33
N TYR A 84 -5.16 -5.87 11.61
CA TYR A 84 -5.99 -6.21 12.77
C TYR A 84 -6.16 -5.03 13.73
N GLY A 85 -5.95 -3.80 13.26
CA GLY A 85 -6.09 -2.60 14.08
C GLY A 85 -7.56 -2.19 14.24
N LYS A 86 -7.78 -1.07 14.94
CA LYS A 86 -9.09 -0.37 14.93
C LYS A 86 -9.30 0.48 13.67
N GLY A 87 -8.42 0.31 12.69
CA GLY A 87 -8.24 1.19 11.54
C GLY A 87 -7.71 2.57 11.90
N TYR A 88 -7.29 3.30 10.86
CA TYR A 88 -7.07 4.74 10.94
C TYR A 88 -8.42 5.42 10.74
N ASP A 89 -8.86 6.29 11.66
CA ASP A 89 -10.13 6.99 11.53
C ASP A 89 -10.03 8.05 10.43
N LEU A 90 -10.31 7.64 9.20
CA LEU A 90 -10.29 8.50 8.01
C LEU A 90 -11.26 9.67 8.10
N LYS A 91 -12.34 9.54 8.89
CA LYS A 91 -13.28 10.65 9.12
C LYS A 91 -12.65 11.78 9.94
N ARG A 92 -11.56 11.48 10.68
CA ARG A 92 -10.77 12.45 11.43
C ARG A 92 -9.51 12.89 10.69
N TYR A 93 -9.28 12.40 9.46
CA TYR A 93 -8.13 12.82 8.68
C TYR A 93 -8.27 14.30 8.31
N VAL A 94 -7.32 15.12 8.76
CA VAL A 94 -7.16 16.51 8.33
C VAL A 94 -5.88 16.56 7.54
N ALA A 95 -5.99 16.90 6.25
CA ALA A 95 -4.83 17.06 5.40
C ALA A 95 -3.89 18.13 6.01
N PRO A 96 -2.61 17.80 6.26
CA PRO A 96 -1.68 18.77 6.81
C PRO A 96 -1.48 19.92 5.81
N LYS A 97 -1.56 21.17 6.29
CA LYS A 97 -1.22 22.32 5.46
C LYS A 97 0.31 22.41 5.28
N PRO A 98 0.82 22.84 4.11
CA PRO A 98 2.26 23.00 3.89
C PRO A 98 2.95 23.86 4.96
N GLU A 99 2.24 24.85 5.49
CA GLU A 99 2.72 25.75 6.55
C GLU A 99 2.90 25.06 7.91
N GLU A 100 2.21 23.95 8.17
CA GLU A 100 2.18 23.30 9.48
C GLU A 100 3.43 22.49 9.81
N ARG A 101 4.33 22.25 8.82
CA ARG A 101 5.59 21.49 8.96
C ARG A 101 5.46 20.22 9.83
N LYS A 102 4.32 19.52 9.76
CA LYS A 102 4.09 18.31 10.54
C LYS A 102 4.99 17.19 10.02
N GLU A 103 5.71 16.50 10.91
CA GLU A 103 6.56 15.33 10.60
C GLU A 103 5.76 14.05 10.24
N GLY A 104 4.51 14.19 9.81
CA GLY A 104 3.62 13.08 9.48
C GLY A 104 2.24 13.53 9.02
N GLY A 105 1.43 12.59 8.53
CA GLY A 105 0.06 12.85 8.06
C GLY A 105 -0.07 13.06 6.55
N TYR A 106 1.03 13.00 5.80
CA TYR A 106 0.99 13.05 4.33
C TYR A 106 0.70 11.68 3.69
N GLY A 107 0.90 10.57 4.40
CA GLY A 107 0.75 9.23 3.81
C GLY A 107 -0.60 8.98 3.15
N TRP A 108 -1.71 9.38 3.79
CA TRP A 108 -3.03 9.27 3.18
C TRP A 108 -3.16 10.13 1.91
N LEU A 109 -2.68 11.38 1.93
CA LEU A 109 -2.68 12.27 0.78
C LEU A 109 -1.82 11.71 -0.37
N ILE A 110 -0.65 11.15 -0.06
CA ILE A 110 0.24 10.52 -1.03
C ILE A 110 -0.47 9.34 -1.70
N ILE A 111 -1.05 8.43 -0.91
CA ILE A 111 -1.80 7.28 -1.43
C ILE A 111 -2.94 7.73 -2.34
N ASN A 112 -3.74 8.72 -1.92
CA ASN A 112 -4.88 9.23 -2.71
C ASN A 112 -4.46 9.95 -3.99
N ARG A 113 -3.24 10.49 -4.06
CA ARG A 113 -2.72 11.12 -5.28
C ARG A 113 -2.11 10.13 -6.26
N LEU A 114 -1.60 9.01 -5.73
CA LEU A 114 -0.85 8.04 -6.52
C LEU A 114 -1.70 6.84 -6.94
N MET A 115 -2.90 6.65 -6.43
CA MET A 115 -3.80 5.55 -6.76
C MET A 115 -5.09 6.07 -7.38
N ASP A 116 -5.71 5.29 -8.27
CA ASP A 116 -6.95 5.68 -8.95
C ASP A 116 -8.17 5.46 -8.05
N ASN A 117 -8.17 4.37 -7.28
CA ASN A 117 -9.17 4.09 -6.27
C ASN A 117 -8.52 3.68 -4.93
N VAL A 118 -9.09 4.15 -3.83
CA VAL A 118 -8.63 3.93 -2.47
C VAL A 118 -9.84 3.66 -1.59
N ASP A 119 -10.03 2.39 -1.22
CA ASP A 119 -11.12 1.98 -0.35
C ASP A 119 -10.60 1.40 0.95
N TYR A 120 -11.34 1.63 2.03
CA TYR A 120 -11.04 1.06 3.35
C TYR A 120 -12.26 0.33 3.91
N TYR A 121 -12.09 -0.97 4.18
CA TYR A 121 -13.14 -1.86 4.62
C TYR A 121 -12.87 -2.38 6.03
N PHE A 122 -13.92 -2.45 6.85
CA PHE A 122 -13.93 -3.14 8.14
C PHE A 122 -14.66 -4.47 7.94
N CYS A 123 -14.00 -5.58 8.26
CA CYS A 123 -14.57 -6.91 8.13
C CYS A 123 -15.12 -7.40 9.48
N GLU A 124 -16.18 -8.22 9.42
CA GLU A 124 -16.83 -8.77 10.62
C GLU A 124 -15.90 -9.69 11.44
N ASP A 125 -14.86 -10.22 10.81
CA ASP A 125 -13.84 -11.06 11.45
C ASP A 125 -12.77 -10.26 12.22
N GLY A 126 -12.95 -8.94 12.33
CA GLY A 126 -12.05 -8.04 13.06
C GLY A 126 -10.81 -7.61 12.28
N ARG A 127 -10.72 -7.96 10.99
CA ARG A 127 -9.70 -7.42 10.09
C ARG A 127 -10.17 -6.15 9.40
N ASN A 128 -9.22 -5.34 8.98
CA ASN A 128 -9.45 -4.24 8.05
C ASN A 128 -8.67 -4.48 6.77
N CYS A 129 -9.14 -3.88 5.68
CA CYS A 129 -8.47 -3.92 4.39
C CYS A 129 -8.40 -2.52 3.79
N LEU A 130 -7.18 -2.07 3.50
CA LEU A 130 -6.93 -0.97 2.58
C LEU A 130 -6.75 -1.55 1.18
N LYS A 131 -7.70 -1.30 0.29
CA LYS A 131 -7.66 -1.71 -1.11
C LYS A 131 -7.27 -0.52 -1.98
N LEU A 132 -6.21 -0.69 -2.75
CA LEU A 132 -5.63 0.33 -3.60
C LEU A 132 -5.64 -0.19 -5.04
N GLU A 133 -6.27 0.55 -5.94
CA GLU A 133 -6.42 0.13 -7.33
C GLU A 133 -5.83 1.19 -8.26
N THR A 134 -5.20 0.72 -9.34
CA THR A 134 -4.72 1.60 -10.39
C THR A 134 -4.57 0.87 -11.71
N ASN A 135 -4.75 1.59 -12.80
CA ASN A 135 -4.38 1.12 -14.13
C ASN A 135 -2.92 1.47 -14.41
N LEU A 136 -2.15 0.46 -14.82
CA LEU A 136 -0.81 0.62 -15.32
C LEU A 136 -0.88 1.15 -16.76
N PRO A 137 0.03 2.04 -17.16
CA PRO A 137 0.05 2.56 -18.52
C PRO A 137 0.32 1.41 -19.51
N ILE A 138 -0.29 1.51 -20.68
CA ILE A 138 -0.07 0.59 -21.80
C ILE A 138 0.97 1.27 -22.71
N CYS A 139 2.00 0.55 -23.14
CA CYS A 139 2.84 1.03 -24.23
C CYS A 139 2.00 1.10 -25.51
N GLN A 140 1.71 2.31 -26.00
CA GLN A 140 1.19 2.46 -27.35
C GLN A 140 2.36 2.18 -28.30
N SER A 141 2.30 1.04 -28.97
CA SER A 141 3.21 0.66 -30.06
C SER A 141 3.10 1.62 -31.24
#